data_AF-A0A7S1ZF19-F1
#
_entry.id   AF-A0A7S1ZF19-F1
#
_cell.length_a   1.000
_cell.length_b   1.000
_cell.length_c   1.000
_cell.angle_alpha   90.00
_cell.angle_beta   90.00
_cell.angle_gamma   90.00
#
_symmetry.space_group_name_H-M   'P 1'
#
loop_
_entity.id
_entity.type
_entity.pdbx_description
1 polymer ?
#
loop_
_entity_poly.entity_id
_entity_poly.type
_entity_poly.pdbx_seq_one_letter_code
_entity_poly.pdbx_strand_id
1 'polypeptide(L)'
;LDHGNSMSDSKADDDDSDSENARPTPKEPRQLSLVDVPEQLSDAKRGRLSVEDEISNVLRIARDNTSSIESQAEALSEIEQLCSLTSYNSSPSIRERIMKMGGSDAVKMAMLRSLDNVNLQRAGCAAIANLYSEGEGRVGTNSGTRVVDDDHVRVVVAAMGTHPCDLSVQRQGCRALVPLTRASKSPEKSIVASKAQCFRAAVGAVIGAMQAHTEDAEMQVFALCALLNLSKKSSSIHAIVNANGPWSIVVAMQNHPRIKTICSAACFILAKLSEEGGECAQAVKDVPGVSSTVLQIMSDYCDLRIQADCCKILCNACSGRGGCKEIINESEGIIETLLKAMQQQIHTVEVKVCCVKAIHHICSEESV
;
A
#
# COMPACT_ATOMS: atom_id res chain seq x y z
N LEU A 1 47.03 33.94 55.48
CA LEU A 1 47.50 35.30 55.11
C LEU A 1 46.56 35.82 54.02
N ASP A 2 45.26 36.00 54.25
CA ASP A 2 44.51 36.56 55.43
C ASP A 2 44.41 38.09 55.39
N HIS A 3 43.26 38.61 55.83
CA HIS A 3 42.74 39.99 55.80
C HIS A 3 42.26 40.44 54.39
N GLY A 4 41.03 40.92 54.16
CA GLY A 4 39.91 41.29 55.06
C GLY A 4 40.08 42.68 55.69
N ASN A 5 39.07 43.53 55.91
CA ASN A 5 37.62 43.54 55.62
C ASN A 5 37.12 45.02 55.74
N SER A 6 35.89 45.51 55.55
CA SER A 6 34.55 44.96 55.21
C SER A 6 33.58 46.15 54.94
N MET A 7 32.46 45.90 54.21
CA MET A 7 31.17 46.66 54.26
C MET A 7 31.13 48.10 53.68
N SER A 8 30.04 48.57 53.04
CA SER A 8 28.78 47.94 52.55
C SER A 8 28.10 48.91 51.51
N ASP A 9 26.85 48.81 51.00
CA ASP A 9 25.68 48.00 51.38
C ASP A 9 24.59 47.82 50.29
N SER A 10 23.83 46.73 50.45
CA SER A 10 22.44 46.50 50.01
C SER A 10 22.04 46.34 48.52
N LYS A 11 21.12 45.38 48.31
CA LYS A 11 20.27 45.08 47.13
C LYS A 11 21.00 44.50 45.90
N ALA A 12 20.99 43.19 45.58
CA ALA A 12 20.03 42.06 45.72
C ALA A 12 19.24 41.75 44.43
N ASP A 13 19.41 40.50 43.97
CA ASP A 13 18.55 39.65 43.13
C ASP A 13 18.28 40.06 41.66
N ASP A 14 18.13 39.16 40.67
CA ASP A 14 18.89 37.93 40.30
C ASP A 14 18.45 37.51 38.87
N ASP A 15 19.34 36.79 38.16
CA ASP A 15 19.20 35.89 36.99
C ASP A 15 18.28 36.18 35.74
N ASP A 16 18.86 35.86 34.56
CA ASP A 16 18.28 35.25 33.34
C ASP A 16 17.06 35.88 32.60
N SER A 17 17.02 36.00 31.26
CA SER A 17 17.49 35.02 30.26
C SER A 17 17.58 35.56 28.81
N ASP A 18 18.62 35.08 28.11
CA ASP A 18 18.74 34.65 26.70
C ASP A 18 17.90 35.19 25.50
N SER A 19 18.67 35.55 24.46
CA SER A 19 18.54 35.08 23.06
C SER A 19 17.63 35.79 22.02
N GLU A 20 18.18 36.81 21.34
CA GLU A 20 17.74 37.18 19.99
C GLU A 20 18.30 36.21 18.91
N ASN A 21 17.61 35.08 18.62
CA ASN A 21 17.73 34.43 17.30
C ASN A 21 16.58 33.46 16.96
N ALA A 22 15.39 34.00 16.69
CA ALA A 22 14.23 33.19 16.31
C ALA A 22 14.38 32.58 14.90
N ARG A 23 14.61 31.26 14.83
CA ARG A 23 14.42 30.49 13.59
C ARG A 23 12.95 30.62 13.12
N PRO A 24 12.68 30.64 11.80
CA PRO A 24 11.30 30.55 11.31
C PRO A 24 10.68 29.23 11.74
N THR A 25 9.59 29.29 12.51
CA THR A 25 8.84 28.11 12.92
C THR A 25 8.15 27.47 11.71
N PRO A 26 7.98 26.13 11.70
CA PRO A 26 7.09 25.49 10.74
C PRO A 26 5.68 26.06 10.92
N LYS A 27 5.13 26.69 9.87
CA LYS A 27 3.74 27.12 9.88
C LYS A 27 2.86 25.89 10.01
N GLU A 28 1.94 25.91 10.96
CA GLU A 28 0.93 24.87 11.11
C GLU A 28 0.20 24.64 9.78
N PRO A 29 -0.21 23.39 9.47
CA PRO A 29 -1.01 23.13 8.28
C PRO A 29 -2.29 23.96 8.37
N ARG A 30 -2.48 24.90 7.44
CA ARG A 30 -3.66 25.76 7.38
C ARG A 30 -4.91 24.90 7.46
N GLN A 31 -5.75 25.14 8.47
CA GLN A 31 -7.13 24.66 8.42
C GLN A 31 -7.77 25.24 7.15
N LEU A 32 -8.16 24.37 6.23
CA LEU A 32 -8.93 24.76 5.04
C LEU A 32 -10.30 25.25 5.54
N SER A 33 -10.49 26.56 5.50
CA SER A 33 -11.77 27.20 5.74
C SER A 33 -12.82 26.68 4.77
N LEU A 34 -14.08 26.66 5.20
CA LEU A 34 -15.20 25.92 4.59
C LEU A 34 -15.72 26.50 3.25
N VAL A 35 -14.87 27.18 2.49
CA VAL A 35 -15.18 27.92 1.25
C VAL A 35 -14.03 27.74 0.23
N ASP A 36 -13.88 26.52 -0.28
CA ASP A 36 -13.09 26.19 -1.49
C ASP A 36 -13.57 24.82 -2.04
N VAL A 37 -14.89 24.63 -2.11
CA VAL A 37 -15.53 23.48 -2.79
C VAL A 37 -15.77 23.88 -4.25
N PRO A 38 -15.42 23.05 -5.26
CA PRO A 38 -15.67 23.37 -6.66
C PRO A 38 -17.15 23.70 -6.94
N GLU A 39 -17.41 24.91 -7.42
CA GLU A 39 -18.74 25.48 -7.60
C GLU A 39 -19.42 24.96 -8.89
N GLN A 40 -19.67 23.64 -8.96
CA GLN A 40 -20.31 22.98 -10.12
C GLN A 40 -21.49 22.04 -9.74
N LEU A 41 -22.04 22.18 -8.53
CA LEU A 41 -23.34 21.60 -8.14
C LEU A 41 -24.51 22.60 -8.33
N SER A 42 -24.29 23.68 -9.09
CA SER A 42 -25.12 24.88 -9.13
C SER A 42 -26.33 24.84 -10.08
N ASP A 43 -26.90 23.66 -10.37
CA ASP A 43 -28.19 23.56 -11.10
C ASP A 43 -29.21 22.57 -10.48
N ALA A 44 -28.91 21.99 -9.31
CA ALA A 44 -29.81 21.09 -8.57
C ALA A 44 -31.01 21.80 -7.90
N LYS A 45 -31.71 22.68 -8.62
CA LYS A 45 -32.81 23.54 -8.12
C LYS A 45 -34.14 23.38 -8.86
N ARG A 46 -34.55 22.15 -9.21
CA ARG A 46 -35.97 21.85 -9.49
C ARG A 46 -36.37 20.41 -9.14
N GLY A 47 -37.05 20.27 -7.99
CA GLY A 47 -37.48 18.99 -7.43
C GLY A 47 -36.44 18.41 -6.47
N ARG A 48 -36.81 18.21 -5.21
CA ARG A 48 -36.01 17.42 -4.27
C ARG A 48 -36.25 15.95 -4.54
N LEU A 49 -35.39 15.36 -5.35
CA LEU A 49 -35.22 13.91 -5.40
C LEU A 49 -34.81 13.40 -4.00
N SER A 50 -35.21 12.18 -3.65
CA SER A 50 -34.60 11.45 -2.55
C SER A 50 -33.17 11.09 -2.92
N VAL A 51 -32.30 10.91 -1.94
CA VAL A 51 -30.97 10.30 -2.16
C VAL A 51 -31.10 8.87 -2.72
N GLU A 52 -32.28 8.22 -2.60
CA GLU A 52 -32.56 6.95 -3.30
C GLU A 52 -32.91 7.15 -4.78
N ASP A 53 -33.54 8.27 -5.15
CA ASP A 53 -33.85 8.60 -6.54
C ASP A 53 -32.60 9.11 -7.28
N GLU A 54 -31.74 9.88 -6.59
CA GLU A 54 -30.41 10.30 -7.07
C GLU A 54 -29.58 9.05 -7.41
N ILE A 55 -29.36 8.14 -6.44
CA ILE A 55 -28.66 6.87 -6.68
C ILE A 55 -29.34 6.05 -7.78
N SER A 56 -30.68 6.02 -7.84
CA SER A 56 -31.41 5.29 -8.89
C SER A 56 -31.12 5.87 -10.28
N ASN A 57 -31.08 7.18 -10.43
CA ASN A 57 -30.79 7.85 -11.71
C ASN A 57 -29.35 7.62 -12.16
N VAL A 58 -28.37 7.76 -11.26
CA VAL A 58 -26.95 7.51 -11.55
C VAL A 58 -26.73 6.04 -11.94
N LEU A 59 -27.30 5.10 -11.19
CA LEU A 59 -27.24 3.66 -11.52
C LEU A 59 -28.02 3.30 -12.78
N ARG A 60 -29.05 4.07 -13.17
CA ARG A 60 -29.72 3.92 -14.47
C ARG A 60 -28.77 4.33 -15.59
N ILE A 61 -28.17 5.52 -15.52
CA ILE A 61 -27.25 6.04 -16.56
C ILE A 61 -26.06 5.10 -16.76
N ALA A 62 -25.42 4.65 -15.68
CA ALA A 62 -24.31 3.70 -15.75
C ALA A 62 -24.71 2.33 -16.36
N ARG A 63 -25.97 1.90 -16.22
CA ARG A 63 -26.49 0.65 -16.81
C ARG A 63 -26.95 0.79 -18.25
N ASP A 64 -27.38 1.97 -18.66
CA ASP A 64 -28.09 2.23 -19.91
C ASP A 64 -27.16 2.15 -21.13
N ASN A 65 -27.43 1.19 -22.03
CA ASN A 65 -26.68 0.98 -23.27
C ASN A 65 -26.81 2.15 -24.27
N THR A 66 -27.77 3.05 -24.07
CA THR A 66 -28.06 4.18 -24.97
C THR A 66 -27.54 5.52 -24.45
N SER A 67 -27.00 5.56 -23.22
CA SER A 67 -26.26 6.72 -22.73
C SER A 67 -24.93 6.88 -23.46
N SER A 68 -24.45 8.10 -23.62
CA SER A 68 -23.10 8.36 -24.14
C SER A 68 -22.03 7.83 -23.20
N ILE A 69 -20.82 7.63 -23.71
CA ILE A 69 -19.68 7.15 -22.92
C ILE A 69 -19.28 8.21 -21.88
N GLU A 70 -19.45 9.48 -22.25
CA GLU A 70 -19.27 10.66 -21.39
C GLU A 70 -20.24 10.62 -20.20
N SER A 71 -21.54 10.46 -20.43
CA SER A 71 -22.54 10.38 -19.35
C SER A 71 -22.42 9.12 -18.50
N GLN A 72 -21.94 8.00 -19.08
CA GLN A 72 -21.55 6.85 -18.28
C GLN A 72 -20.35 7.17 -17.38
N ALA A 73 -19.29 7.82 -17.90
CA ALA A 73 -18.11 8.21 -17.12
C ALA A 73 -18.44 9.22 -16.01
N GLU A 74 -19.31 10.20 -16.29
CA GLU A 74 -19.89 11.13 -15.31
C GLU A 74 -20.61 10.37 -14.19
N ALA A 75 -21.50 9.44 -14.53
CA ALA A 75 -22.22 8.62 -13.57
C ALA A 75 -21.29 7.73 -12.72
N LEU A 76 -20.21 7.17 -13.29
CA LEU A 76 -19.20 6.44 -12.52
C LEU A 76 -18.43 7.38 -11.56
N SER A 77 -18.14 8.61 -11.98
CA SER A 77 -17.48 9.61 -11.15
C SER A 77 -18.41 10.15 -10.04
N GLU A 78 -19.72 10.16 -10.25
CA GLU A 78 -20.70 10.48 -9.21
C GLU A 78 -20.81 9.35 -8.18
N ILE A 79 -20.80 8.07 -8.62
CA ILE A 79 -20.68 6.91 -7.70
C ILE A 79 -19.38 6.99 -6.89
N GLU A 80 -18.26 7.37 -7.51
CA GLU A 80 -16.98 7.59 -6.82
C GLU A 80 -17.15 8.61 -5.67
N GLN A 81 -17.70 9.80 -5.96
CA GLN A 81 -17.91 10.89 -4.99
C GLN A 81 -18.93 10.53 -3.90
N LEU A 82 -20.10 9.99 -4.26
CA LEU A 82 -21.12 9.53 -3.31
C LEU A 82 -20.58 8.46 -2.34
N CYS A 83 -19.59 7.66 -2.77
CA CYS A 83 -18.92 6.70 -1.91
C CYS A 83 -17.74 7.28 -1.10
N SER A 84 -17.13 8.41 -1.50
CA SER A 84 -16.03 9.02 -0.73
C SER A 84 -16.53 9.76 0.51
N LEU A 85 -17.67 10.48 0.39
CA LEU A 85 -18.25 11.37 1.42
C LEU A 85 -18.71 10.67 2.72
N THR A 86 -18.69 9.34 2.81
CA THR A 86 -19.27 8.57 3.93
C THR A 86 -18.34 8.42 5.14
N SER A 87 -17.67 9.49 5.57
CA SER A 87 -16.79 9.50 6.77
C SER A 87 -17.52 9.81 8.08
N TYR A 88 -18.77 10.29 8.03
CA TYR A 88 -19.57 10.67 9.20
C TYR A 88 -20.78 9.75 9.44
N ASN A 89 -21.28 9.77 10.67
CA ASN A 89 -21.97 8.64 11.30
C ASN A 89 -23.45 8.43 10.96
N SER A 90 -23.91 7.20 11.24
CA SER A 90 -25.30 6.71 11.28
C SER A 90 -26.00 6.48 9.93
N SER A 91 -27.03 5.61 9.95
CA SER A 91 -27.69 5.01 8.77
C SER A 91 -26.82 3.96 8.02
N PRO A 92 -27.39 3.00 7.26
CA PRO A 92 -26.66 2.27 6.22
C PRO A 92 -25.97 3.28 5.28
N SER A 93 -24.65 3.14 5.14
CA SER A 93 -23.84 4.11 4.39
C SER A 93 -24.28 4.19 2.92
N ILE A 94 -24.01 5.32 2.26
CA ILE A 94 -24.35 5.51 0.83
C ILE A 94 -23.78 4.36 -0.02
N ARG A 95 -22.55 3.90 0.28
CA ARG A 95 -21.94 2.67 -0.27
C ARG A 95 -22.85 1.44 -0.14
N GLU A 96 -23.43 1.21 1.03
CA GLU A 96 -24.32 0.07 1.28
C GLU A 96 -25.63 0.16 0.49
N ARG A 97 -26.20 1.36 0.36
CA ARG A 97 -27.39 1.62 -0.46
C ARG A 97 -27.11 1.41 -1.95
N ILE A 98 -26.00 1.97 -2.47
CA ILE A 98 -25.54 1.73 -3.84
C ILE A 98 -25.30 0.23 -4.09
N MET A 99 -24.64 -0.49 -3.18
CA MET A 99 -24.43 -1.95 -3.30
C MET A 99 -25.76 -2.72 -3.30
N LYS A 100 -26.71 -2.39 -2.39
CA LYS A 100 -28.05 -3.02 -2.35
C LYS A 100 -28.86 -2.77 -3.62
N MET A 101 -28.65 -1.63 -4.28
CA MET A 101 -29.26 -1.29 -5.57
C MET A 101 -28.50 -1.87 -6.77
N GLY A 102 -27.47 -2.69 -6.55
CA GLY A 102 -26.68 -3.39 -7.57
C GLY A 102 -25.64 -2.52 -8.27
N GLY A 103 -25.10 -1.51 -7.59
CA GLY A 103 -24.15 -0.55 -8.17
C GLY A 103 -22.81 -1.16 -8.56
N SER A 104 -22.32 -2.18 -7.86
CA SER A 104 -21.14 -2.95 -8.24
C SER A 104 -21.24 -3.55 -9.64
N ASP A 105 -22.44 -4.00 -10.04
CA ASP A 105 -22.67 -4.55 -11.39
C ASP A 105 -22.96 -3.47 -12.42
N ALA A 106 -23.53 -2.32 -12.03
CA ALA A 106 -23.63 -1.15 -12.90
C ALA A 106 -22.24 -0.66 -13.33
N VAL A 107 -21.32 -0.49 -12.37
CA VAL A 107 -19.93 -0.07 -12.65
C VAL A 107 -19.21 -1.13 -13.51
N LYS A 108 -19.31 -2.41 -13.15
CA LYS A 108 -18.72 -3.52 -13.94
C LYS A 108 -19.21 -3.51 -15.40
N MET A 109 -20.53 -3.38 -15.61
CA MET A 109 -21.11 -3.42 -16.95
C MET A 109 -20.78 -2.18 -17.78
N ALA A 110 -20.66 -0.99 -17.18
CA ALA A 110 -20.16 0.20 -17.88
C ALA A 110 -18.70 0.00 -18.34
N MET A 111 -17.82 -0.41 -17.43
CA MET A 111 -16.40 -0.65 -17.73
C MET A 111 -16.19 -1.69 -18.83
N LEU A 112 -16.94 -2.80 -18.82
CA LEU A 112 -16.82 -3.87 -19.83
C LEU A 112 -17.29 -3.47 -21.24
N ARG A 113 -18.12 -2.42 -21.38
CA ARG A 113 -18.61 -1.94 -22.69
C ARG A 113 -17.66 -0.94 -23.36
N SER A 114 -16.92 -0.20 -22.55
CA SER A 114 -16.17 0.99 -22.96
C SER A 114 -14.70 0.89 -22.55
N LEU A 115 -14.08 -0.27 -22.80
CA LEU A 115 -12.70 -0.60 -22.41
C LEU A 115 -11.71 0.49 -22.82
N ASP A 116 -11.84 1.04 -24.02
CA ASP A 116 -10.91 2.02 -24.58
C ASP A 116 -11.08 3.46 -24.05
N ASN A 117 -12.12 3.75 -23.24
CA ASN A 117 -12.32 5.08 -22.68
C ASN A 117 -11.62 5.23 -21.32
N VAL A 118 -10.45 5.87 -21.32
CA VAL A 118 -9.59 6.08 -20.14
C VAL A 118 -10.31 6.74 -18.96
N ASN A 119 -11.19 7.73 -19.22
CA ASN A 119 -11.93 8.45 -18.17
C ASN A 119 -12.96 7.55 -17.48
N LEU A 120 -13.69 6.75 -18.26
CA LEU A 120 -14.65 5.77 -17.75
C LEU A 120 -13.94 4.67 -16.96
N GLN A 121 -12.82 4.14 -17.45
CA GLN A 121 -12.04 3.14 -16.74
C GLN A 121 -11.47 3.68 -15.41
N ARG A 122 -10.91 4.91 -15.41
CA ARG A 122 -10.44 5.60 -14.19
C ARG A 122 -11.56 5.73 -13.16
N ALA A 123 -12.71 6.29 -13.57
CA ALA A 123 -13.86 6.49 -12.69
C ALA A 123 -14.44 5.17 -12.18
N GLY A 124 -14.51 4.15 -13.04
CA GLY A 124 -14.99 2.81 -12.67
C GLY A 124 -14.09 2.11 -11.65
N CYS A 125 -12.77 2.12 -11.85
CA CYS A 125 -11.80 1.63 -10.86
C CYS A 125 -11.94 2.39 -9.53
N ALA A 126 -12.03 3.71 -9.55
CA ALA A 126 -12.15 4.52 -8.34
C ALA A 126 -13.48 4.30 -7.59
N ALA A 127 -14.59 4.13 -8.33
CA ALA A 127 -15.89 3.74 -7.79
C ALA A 127 -15.85 2.35 -7.14
N ILE A 128 -15.25 1.35 -7.79
CA ILE A 128 -15.05 0.00 -7.20
C ILE A 128 -14.21 0.09 -5.92
N ALA A 129 -13.09 0.83 -5.94
CA ALA A 129 -12.26 1.03 -4.77
C ALA A 129 -13.06 1.64 -3.59
N ASN A 130 -13.85 2.68 -3.85
CA ASN A 130 -14.66 3.33 -2.82
C ASN A 130 -15.80 2.41 -2.31
N LEU A 131 -16.51 1.72 -3.22
CA LEU A 131 -17.61 0.79 -2.88
C LEU A 131 -17.15 -0.37 -2.00
N TYR A 132 -16.05 -1.03 -2.36
CA TYR A 132 -15.54 -2.20 -1.64
C TYR A 132 -14.71 -1.82 -0.41
N SER A 133 -14.21 -0.58 -0.30
CA SER A 133 -13.52 -0.13 0.91
C SER A 133 -14.39 -0.24 2.17
N GLU A 134 -13.79 -0.81 3.21
CA GLU A 134 -14.28 -0.76 4.58
C GLU A 134 -14.06 0.66 5.11
N GLY A 135 -15.10 1.27 5.69
CA GLY A 135 -14.97 2.61 6.28
C GLY A 135 -14.09 2.59 7.53
N GLU A 136 -13.32 3.65 7.73
CA GLU A 136 -12.50 3.80 8.94
C GLU A 136 -13.37 3.68 10.21
N GLY A 137 -12.83 3.02 11.23
CA GLY A 137 -13.56 2.69 12.46
C GLY A 137 -14.40 1.40 12.43
N ARG A 138 -14.70 0.78 11.27
CA ARG A 138 -15.47 -0.49 11.22
C ARG A 138 -14.65 -1.78 11.41
N VAL A 139 -13.61 -1.73 12.24
CA VAL A 139 -12.85 -2.94 12.64
C VAL A 139 -13.65 -3.75 13.66
N GLY A 140 -14.51 -4.64 13.18
CA GLY A 140 -15.16 -5.69 14.01
C GLY A 140 -16.67 -5.87 13.83
N THR A 141 -17.38 -4.90 13.24
CA THR A 141 -18.82 -5.05 12.98
C THR A 141 -19.07 -5.91 11.74
N ASN A 142 -20.06 -6.81 11.79
CA ASN A 142 -20.52 -7.62 10.66
C ASN A 142 -21.21 -6.78 9.57
N SER A 143 -20.44 -5.96 8.85
CA SER A 143 -20.85 -5.47 7.53
C SER A 143 -21.06 -6.70 6.65
N GLY A 144 -22.32 -6.95 6.27
CA GLY A 144 -22.74 -8.20 5.61
C GLY A 144 -21.80 -8.58 4.46
N THR A 145 -21.46 -9.86 4.36
CA THR A 145 -20.41 -10.39 3.48
C THR A 145 -20.57 -9.89 2.05
N ARG A 146 -19.82 -8.84 1.69
CA ARG A 146 -19.64 -8.37 0.33
C ARG A 146 -18.90 -9.47 -0.42
N VAL A 147 -19.65 -10.34 -1.11
CA VAL A 147 -19.08 -11.38 -1.95
C VAL A 147 -18.33 -10.66 -3.07
N VAL A 148 -17.00 -10.68 -2.99
CA VAL A 148 -16.14 -10.33 -4.11
C VAL A 148 -16.23 -11.49 -5.10
N ASP A 149 -16.85 -11.22 -6.24
CA ASP A 149 -16.83 -12.13 -7.38
C ASP A 149 -15.52 -11.94 -8.17
N ASP A 150 -15.08 -13.00 -8.85
CA ASP A 150 -13.87 -12.99 -9.66
C ASP A 150 -13.97 -11.94 -10.79
N ASP A 151 -15.20 -11.72 -11.27
CA ASP A 151 -15.61 -10.69 -12.23
C ASP A 151 -15.12 -9.28 -11.89
N HIS A 152 -15.19 -8.86 -10.62
CA HIS A 152 -14.78 -7.52 -10.21
C HIS A 152 -13.26 -7.34 -10.22
N VAL A 153 -12.50 -8.41 -10.04
CA VAL A 153 -11.05 -8.41 -10.26
C VAL A 153 -10.74 -8.45 -11.77
N ARG A 154 -11.47 -9.26 -12.56
CA ARG A 154 -11.31 -9.37 -14.02
C ARG A 154 -11.50 -8.02 -14.72
N VAL A 155 -12.53 -7.25 -14.39
CA VAL A 155 -12.80 -5.96 -15.05
C VAL A 155 -11.75 -4.90 -14.70
N VAL A 156 -11.24 -4.87 -13.47
CA VAL A 156 -10.15 -3.95 -13.08
C VAL A 156 -8.83 -4.34 -13.76
N VAL A 157 -8.54 -5.64 -13.86
CA VAL A 157 -7.37 -6.14 -14.61
C VAL A 157 -7.47 -5.83 -16.10
N ALA A 158 -8.66 -5.91 -16.70
CA ALA A 158 -8.88 -5.49 -18.08
C ALA A 158 -8.65 -3.99 -18.27
N ALA A 159 -9.19 -3.14 -17.39
CA ALA A 159 -8.97 -1.69 -17.40
C ALA A 159 -7.48 -1.32 -17.34
N MET A 160 -6.73 -1.94 -16.41
CA MET A 160 -5.29 -1.76 -16.28
C MET A 160 -4.52 -2.28 -17.51
N GLY A 161 -4.98 -3.37 -18.13
CA GLY A 161 -4.37 -3.96 -19.34
C GLY A 161 -4.60 -3.15 -20.62
N THR A 162 -5.74 -2.47 -20.75
CA THR A 162 -6.03 -1.58 -21.89
C THR A 162 -5.30 -0.23 -21.78
N HIS A 163 -5.09 0.28 -20.56
CA HIS A 163 -4.47 1.61 -20.31
C HIS A 163 -3.14 1.53 -19.54
N PRO A 164 -2.13 0.73 -19.95
CA PRO A 164 -0.90 0.52 -19.17
C PRO A 164 -0.11 1.82 -18.91
N CYS A 165 -0.18 2.76 -19.85
CA CYS A 165 0.52 4.05 -19.78
C CYS A 165 -0.26 5.13 -19.01
N ASP A 166 -1.54 4.94 -18.67
CA ASP A 166 -2.29 5.94 -17.90
C ASP A 166 -2.12 5.72 -16.39
N LEU A 167 -1.35 6.60 -15.76
CA LEU A 167 -1.08 6.55 -14.32
C LEU A 167 -2.36 6.61 -13.47
N SER A 168 -3.41 7.28 -13.92
CA SER A 168 -4.67 7.40 -13.16
C SER A 168 -5.44 6.08 -13.15
N VAL A 169 -5.55 5.39 -14.29
CA VAL A 169 -6.12 4.06 -14.38
C VAL A 169 -5.28 3.03 -13.62
N GLN A 170 -3.94 3.08 -13.73
CA GLN A 170 -3.08 2.17 -12.95
C GLN A 170 -3.22 2.40 -11.45
N ARG A 171 -3.16 3.65 -10.97
CA ARG A 171 -3.27 3.99 -9.54
C ARG A 171 -4.65 3.58 -8.99
N GLN A 172 -5.74 3.93 -9.66
CA GLN A 172 -7.09 3.55 -9.22
C GLN A 172 -7.35 2.04 -9.37
N GLY A 173 -6.76 1.39 -10.37
CA GLY A 173 -6.82 -0.06 -10.56
C GLY A 173 -6.15 -0.83 -9.43
N CYS A 174 -4.88 -0.52 -9.12
CA CYS A 174 -4.19 -1.04 -7.95
C CYS A 174 -4.97 -0.78 -6.65
N ARG A 175 -5.49 0.45 -6.47
CA ARG A 175 -6.31 0.84 -5.32
C ARG A 175 -7.61 0.03 -5.20
N ALA A 176 -8.26 -0.30 -6.31
CA ALA A 176 -9.44 -1.17 -6.36
C ALA A 176 -9.10 -2.63 -6.05
N LEU A 177 -7.93 -3.12 -6.48
CA LEU A 177 -7.47 -4.47 -6.16
C LEU A 177 -7.15 -4.64 -4.66
N VAL A 178 -6.80 -3.58 -3.92
CA VAL A 178 -6.52 -3.68 -2.47
C VAL A 178 -7.68 -4.33 -1.68
N PRO A 179 -8.94 -3.85 -1.71
CA PRO A 179 -10.06 -4.52 -1.03
C PRO A 179 -10.48 -5.83 -1.70
N LEU A 180 -10.49 -5.91 -3.03
CA LEU A 180 -10.94 -7.10 -3.78
C LEU A 180 -10.06 -8.35 -3.51
N THR A 181 -8.77 -8.15 -3.23
CA THR A 181 -7.82 -9.26 -2.96
C THR A 181 -7.77 -9.71 -1.50
N ARG A 182 -8.44 -9.01 -0.57
CA ARG A 182 -8.49 -9.38 0.86
C ARG A 182 -9.04 -10.78 1.06
N ALA A 183 -8.66 -11.41 2.18
CA ALA A 183 -9.19 -12.73 2.52
C ALA A 183 -10.63 -12.58 3.05
N SER A 184 -11.63 -13.03 2.26
CA SER A 184 -12.97 -13.24 2.79
C SER A 184 -12.94 -14.28 3.90
N LYS A 185 -13.71 -14.04 4.97
CA LYS A 185 -13.90 -14.99 6.08
C LYS A 185 -14.92 -16.11 5.75
N SER A 186 -15.53 -16.10 4.57
CA SER A 186 -16.48 -17.12 4.12
C SER A 186 -15.80 -18.49 3.94
N PRO A 187 -16.23 -19.55 4.64
CA PRO A 187 -15.55 -20.87 4.63
C PRO A 187 -15.84 -21.72 3.38
N GLU A 188 -16.52 -21.18 2.37
CA GLU A 188 -16.97 -21.95 1.21
C GLU A 188 -15.82 -22.32 0.28
N LYS A 189 -15.53 -23.63 0.22
CA LYS A 189 -14.47 -24.26 -0.59
C LYS A 189 -14.76 -24.26 -2.11
N SER A 190 -15.76 -23.50 -2.57
CA SER A 190 -16.15 -23.46 -3.97
C SER A 190 -15.31 -22.44 -4.77
N ILE A 191 -15.09 -22.72 -6.06
CA ILE A 191 -14.42 -21.82 -7.01
C ILE A 191 -12.93 -21.54 -6.68
N VAL A 192 -12.18 -22.54 -6.18
CA VAL A 192 -10.72 -22.37 -5.93
C VAL A 192 -9.92 -22.11 -7.23
N ALA A 193 -10.30 -22.76 -8.34
CA ALA A 193 -9.55 -22.70 -9.59
C ALA A 193 -9.66 -21.36 -10.35
N SER A 194 -10.87 -20.80 -10.50
CA SER A 194 -11.04 -19.48 -11.14
C SER A 194 -10.41 -18.37 -10.30
N LYS A 195 -10.57 -18.42 -8.96
CA LYS A 195 -9.89 -17.49 -8.03
C LYS A 195 -8.37 -17.53 -8.22
N ALA A 196 -7.78 -18.72 -8.36
CA ALA A 196 -6.36 -18.85 -8.64
C ALA A 196 -5.94 -18.25 -9.99
N GLN A 197 -6.70 -18.43 -11.07
CA GLN A 197 -6.40 -17.79 -12.36
C GLN A 197 -6.56 -16.25 -12.28
N CYS A 198 -7.62 -15.78 -11.61
CA CYS A 198 -7.93 -14.37 -11.46
C CYS A 198 -6.85 -13.63 -10.65
N PHE A 199 -6.40 -14.21 -9.53
CA PHE A 199 -5.29 -13.65 -8.74
C PHE A 199 -3.96 -13.64 -9.50
N ARG A 200 -3.66 -14.63 -10.36
CA ARG A 200 -2.45 -14.58 -11.20
C ARG A 200 -2.51 -13.43 -12.23
N ALA A 201 -3.67 -13.18 -12.82
CA ALA A 201 -3.86 -12.04 -13.73
C ALA A 201 -3.73 -10.70 -12.98
N ALA A 202 -4.27 -10.60 -11.75
CA ALA A 202 -4.11 -9.43 -10.89
C ALA A 202 -2.65 -9.18 -10.48
N VAL A 203 -1.88 -10.23 -10.17
CA VAL A 203 -0.43 -10.12 -9.90
C VAL A 203 0.30 -9.53 -11.11
N GLY A 204 0.04 -10.04 -12.31
CA GLY A 204 0.64 -9.53 -13.55
C GLY A 204 0.32 -8.06 -13.80
N ALA A 205 -0.95 -7.65 -13.65
CA ALA A 205 -1.36 -6.25 -13.81
C ALA A 205 -0.73 -5.32 -12.76
N VAL A 206 -0.69 -5.75 -11.48
CA VAL A 206 -0.08 -4.97 -10.39
C VAL A 206 1.42 -4.78 -10.59
N ILE A 207 2.15 -5.83 -10.99
CA ILE A 207 3.60 -5.72 -11.21
C ILE A 207 3.92 -4.95 -12.49
N GLY A 208 3.11 -5.11 -13.55
CA GLY A 208 3.21 -4.26 -14.76
C GLY A 208 3.00 -2.78 -14.45
N ALA A 209 2.03 -2.44 -13.59
CA ALA A 209 1.85 -1.07 -13.10
C ALA A 209 3.08 -0.58 -12.32
N MET A 210 3.61 -1.38 -11.38
CA MET A 210 4.82 -1.06 -10.62
C MET A 210 6.03 -0.77 -11.51
N GLN A 211 6.20 -1.53 -12.59
CA GLN A 211 7.29 -1.36 -13.58
C GLN A 211 7.07 -0.14 -14.49
N ALA A 212 5.83 0.19 -14.84
CA ALA A 212 5.52 1.30 -15.74
C ALA A 212 5.64 2.68 -15.07
N HIS A 213 5.40 2.80 -13.75
CA HIS A 213 5.45 4.08 -13.03
C HIS A 213 6.24 3.95 -11.71
N THR A 214 7.54 3.64 -11.81
CA THR A 214 8.48 3.49 -10.69
C THR A 214 8.55 4.70 -9.76
N GLU A 215 8.34 5.91 -10.31
CA GLU A 215 8.44 7.18 -9.57
C GLU A 215 7.15 7.56 -8.82
N ASP A 216 6.00 6.91 -9.08
CA ASP A 216 4.73 7.31 -8.46
C ASP A 216 4.50 6.65 -7.10
N ALA A 217 4.93 7.31 -6.04
CA ALA A 217 4.79 6.88 -4.65
C ALA A 217 3.39 6.36 -4.28
N GLU A 218 2.31 7.01 -4.73
CA GLU A 218 0.94 6.62 -4.38
C GLU A 218 0.50 5.33 -5.09
N MET A 219 0.80 5.18 -6.38
CA MET A 219 0.58 3.92 -7.10
C MET A 219 1.42 2.80 -6.50
N GLN A 220 2.71 3.02 -6.19
CA GLN A 220 3.57 2.01 -5.56
C GLN A 220 3.00 1.55 -4.19
N VAL A 221 2.46 2.47 -3.38
CA VAL A 221 1.74 2.13 -2.14
C VAL A 221 0.54 1.22 -2.42
N PHE A 222 -0.36 1.59 -3.34
CA PHE A 222 -1.55 0.77 -3.62
C PHE A 222 -1.20 -0.58 -4.26
N ALA A 223 -0.21 -0.61 -5.16
CA ALA A 223 0.28 -1.81 -5.81
C ALA A 223 0.84 -2.79 -4.77
N LEU A 224 1.75 -2.35 -3.89
CA LEU A 224 2.29 -3.18 -2.82
C LEU A 224 1.21 -3.59 -1.81
N CYS A 225 0.23 -2.74 -1.49
CA CYS A 225 -0.90 -3.13 -0.65
C CYS A 225 -1.79 -4.23 -1.28
N ALA A 226 -1.96 -4.25 -2.61
CA ALA A 226 -2.66 -5.33 -3.31
C ALA A 226 -1.79 -6.60 -3.38
N LEU A 227 -0.50 -6.44 -3.71
CA LEU A 227 0.47 -7.53 -3.79
C LEU A 227 0.67 -8.23 -2.43
N LEU A 228 0.59 -7.48 -1.32
CA LEU A 228 0.60 -7.95 0.07
C LEU A 228 -0.64 -8.77 0.46
N ASN A 229 -1.75 -8.65 -0.28
CA ASN A 229 -2.93 -9.51 -0.11
C ASN A 229 -2.88 -10.73 -1.03
N LEU A 230 -2.29 -10.57 -2.22
CA LEU A 230 -2.04 -11.64 -3.19
C LEU A 230 -0.96 -12.63 -2.70
N SER A 231 0.13 -12.15 -2.10
CA SER A 231 1.21 -13.02 -1.55
C SER A 231 0.74 -13.92 -0.41
N LYS A 232 -0.37 -13.57 0.25
CA LYS A 232 -1.05 -14.43 1.26
C LYS A 232 -1.89 -15.55 0.63
N LYS A 233 -1.88 -15.70 -0.70
CA LYS A 233 -2.46 -16.83 -1.43
C LYS A 233 -1.32 -17.65 -2.04
N SER A 234 -1.17 -18.92 -1.66
CA SER A 234 -0.13 -19.80 -2.20
C SER A 234 -0.16 -19.89 -3.74
N SER A 235 -1.35 -19.87 -4.33
CA SER A 235 -1.56 -19.86 -5.79
C SER A 235 -1.04 -18.61 -6.54
N SER A 236 -0.56 -17.59 -5.81
CA SER A 236 -0.01 -16.35 -6.36
C SER A 236 1.51 -16.22 -6.19
N ILE A 237 2.14 -16.99 -5.28
CA ILE A 237 3.58 -16.90 -4.96
C ILE A 237 4.46 -17.03 -6.22
N HIS A 238 4.33 -18.14 -6.97
CA HIS A 238 5.05 -18.32 -8.23
C HIS A 238 4.69 -17.29 -9.31
N ALA A 239 3.47 -16.71 -9.28
CA ALA A 239 3.11 -15.68 -10.25
C ALA A 239 3.78 -14.33 -9.94
N ILE A 240 4.07 -14.03 -8.67
CA ILE A 240 4.85 -12.84 -8.28
C ILE A 240 6.28 -13.00 -8.81
N VAL A 241 6.88 -14.19 -8.65
CA VAL A 241 8.21 -14.51 -9.19
C VAL A 241 8.23 -14.42 -10.71
N ASN A 242 7.32 -15.11 -11.41
CA ASN A 242 7.28 -15.18 -12.87
C ASN A 242 7.00 -13.83 -13.56
N ALA A 243 6.44 -12.85 -12.85
CA ALA A 243 6.22 -11.49 -13.34
C ALA A 243 7.40 -10.53 -13.05
N ASN A 244 8.54 -11.05 -12.58
CA ASN A 244 9.69 -10.27 -12.08
C ASN A 244 9.34 -9.37 -10.87
N GLY A 245 8.46 -9.88 -9.99
CA GLY A 245 8.03 -9.21 -8.77
C GLY A 245 9.17 -8.86 -7.80
N PRO A 246 10.10 -9.79 -7.46
CA PRO A 246 11.20 -9.50 -6.53
C PRO A 246 12.01 -8.24 -6.89
N TRP A 247 12.46 -8.14 -8.14
CA TRP A 247 13.13 -6.95 -8.68
C TRP A 247 12.24 -5.70 -8.56
N SER A 248 10.99 -5.79 -9.02
CA SER A 248 10.05 -4.66 -9.02
C SER A 248 9.75 -4.13 -7.60
N ILE A 249 9.72 -5.02 -6.61
CA ILE A 249 9.54 -4.68 -5.19
C ILE A 249 10.79 -3.98 -4.63
N VAL A 250 11.99 -4.44 -4.96
CA VAL A 250 13.26 -3.81 -4.53
C VAL A 250 13.43 -2.43 -5.17
N VAL A 251 13.12 -2.26 -6.47
CA VAL A 251 13.11 -0.94 -7.13
C VAL A 251 12.14 0.03 -6.43
N ALA A 252 10.94 -0.43 -6.05
CA ALA A 252 10.00 0.39 -5.28
C ALA A 252 10.55 0.80 -3.90
N MET A 253 11.31 -0.06 -3.22
CA MET A 253 12.00 0.28 -1.97
C MET A 253 13.15 1.28 -2.18
N GLN A 254 13.90 1.15 -3.27
CA GLN A 254 15.04 2.02 -3.60
C GLN A 254 14.60 3.44 -4.00
N ASN A 255 13.50 3.56 -4.76
CA ASN A 255 12.92 4.85 -5.12
C ASN A 255 12.23 5.55 -3.94
N HIS A 256 11.56 4.78 -3.06
CA HIS A 256 10.70 5.33 -2.01
C HIS A 256 11.09 4.90 -0.57
N PRO A 257 12.38 4.93 -0.16
CA PRO A 257 12.84 4.34 1.11
C PRO A 257 12.26 5.03 2.35
N ARG A 258 11.78 6.28 2.21
CA ARG A 258 11.16 7.06 3.30
C ARG A 258 9.66 6.79 3.48
N ILE A 259 9.05 5.91 2.68
CA ILE A 259 7.62 5.58 2.75
C ILE A 259 7.45 4.24 3.48
N LYS A 260 7.28 4.29 4.81
CA LYS A 260 7.16 3.10 5.67
C LYS A 260 6.17 2.04 5.15
N THR A 261 5.07 2.45 4.51
CA THR A 261 4.07 1.54 3.94
C THR A 261 4.64 0.71 2.79
N ILE A 262 5.45 1.31 1.91
CA ILE A 262 6.16 0.62 0.82
C ILE A 262 7.15 -0.37 1.44
N CYS A 263 8.05 0.11 2.29
CA CYS A 263 9.10 -0.73 2.91
C CYS A 263 8.49 -1.90 3.70
N SER A 264 7.47 -1.67 4.53
CA SER A 264 6.84 -2.71 5.33
C SER A 264 6.05 -3.73 4.51
N ALA A 265 5.43 -3.34 3.39
CA ALA A 265 4.74 -4.27 2.52
C ALA A 265 5.74 -5.08 1.68
N ALA A 266 6.77 -4.40 1.16
CA ALA A 266 7.85 -4.99 0.37
C ALA A 266 8.64 -6.04 1.14
N CYS A 267 9.13 -5.71 2.35
CA CYS A 267 9.84 -6.64 3.22
C CYS A 267 9.00 -7.90 3.52
N PHE A 268 7.71 -7.74 3.86
CA PHE A 268 6.83 -8.89 4.10
C PHE A 268 6.69 -9.79 2.86
N ILE A 269 6.55 -9.21 1.66
CA ILE A 269 6.41 -10.00 0.42
C ILE A 269 7.72 -10.74 0.11
N LEU A 270 8.87 -10.05 0.13
CA LEU A 270 10.18 -10.66 -0.13
C LEU A 270 10.55 -11.73 0.92
N ALA A 271 10.19 -11.51 2.19
CA ALA A 271 10.33 -12.50 3.25
C ALA A 271 9.43 -13.72 3.01
N LYS A 272 8.15 -13.51 2.61
CA LYS A 272 7.22 -14.61 2.30
C LYS A 272 7.69 -15.45 1.10
N LEU A 273 8.30 -14.82 0.09
CA LEU A 273 8.92 -15.52 -1.04
C LEU A 273 10.17 -16.30 -0.61
N SER A 274 11.00 -15.71 0.25
CA SER A 274 12.19 -16.35 0.85
C SER A 274 11.84 -17.57 1.72
N GLU A 275 10.73 -17.49 2.48
CA GLU A 275 10.19 -18.60 3.28
C GLU A 275 9.69 -19.80 2.46
N GLU A 276 9.28 -19.60 1.20
CA GLU A 276 8.76 -20.68 0.35
C GLU A 276 9.88 -21.63 -0.12
N GLY A 277 11.12 -21.14 -0.17
CA GLY A 277 12.28 -21.90 -0.65
C GLY A 277 12.33 -22.03 -2.18
N GLY A 278 13.21 -22.91 -2.65
CA GLY A 278 13.36 -23.26 -4.07
C GLY A 278 13.55 -22.05 -4.99
N GLU A 279 12.91 -22.09 -6.15
CA GLU A 279 12.92 -21.02 -7.15
C GLU A 279 12.45 -19.67 -6.60
N CYS A 280 11.51 -19.65 -5.65
CA CYS A 280 10.98 -18.41 -5.09
C CYS A 280 11.97 -17.70 -4.17
N ALA A 281 12.72 -18.48 -3.38
CA ALA A 281 13.79 -17.96 -2.54
C ALA A 281 15.02 -17.55 -3.38
N GLN A 282 15.38 -18.35 -4.38
CA GLN A 282 16.47 -18.04 -5.31
C GLN A 282 16.18 -16.74 -6.08
N ALA A 283 14.96 -16.56 -6.60
CA ALA A 283 14.55 -15.34 -7.31
C ALA A 283 14.45 -14.08 -6.43
N VAL A 284 14.50 -14.20 -5.09
CA VAL A 284 14.72 -13.04 -4.19
C VAL A 284 16.21 -12.79 -3.98
N LYS A 285 17.03 -13.85 -3.87
CA LYS A 285 18.48 -13.75 -3.74
C LYS A 285 19.15 -13.16 -4.99
N ASP A 286 18.67 -13.53 -6.17
CA ASP A 286 19.23 -13.11 -7.47
C ASP A 286 18.90 -11.64 -7.85
N VAL A 287 18.34 -10.84 -6.93
CA VAL A 287 18.01 -9.43 -7.16
C VAL A 287 19.20 -8.53 -6.75
N PRO A 288 19.88 -7.85 -7.70
CA PRO A 288 20.98 -6.94 -7.38
C PRO A 288 20.59 -5.89 -6.33
N GLY A 289 21.45 -5.70 -5.31
CA GLY A 289 21.22 -4.74 -4.25
C GLY A 289 20.06 -5.05 -3.30
N VAL A 290 19.45 -6.25 -3.34
CA VAL A 290 18.41 -6.64 -2.35
C VAL A 290 18.93 -6.53 -0.91
N SER A 291 20.16 -6.98 -0.68
CA SER A 291 20.77 -7.04 0.65
C SER A 291 21.11 -5.65 1.20
N SER A 292 21.75 -4.80 0.40
CA SER A 292 22.06 -3.42 0.78
C SER A 292 20.79 -2.58 0.97
N THR A 293 19.77 -2.75 0.10
CA THR A 293 18.45 -2.10 0.27
C THR A 293 17.77 -2.54 1.58
N VAL A 294 17.78 -3.84 1.88
CA VAL A 294 17.20 -4.38 3.12
C VAL A 294 17.95 -3.89 4.37
N LEU A 295 19.28 -3.78 4.32
CA LEU A 295 20.09 -3.24 5.41
C LEU A 295 19.86 -1.75 5.65
N GLN A 296 19.69 -0.94 4.59
CA GLN A 296 19.29 0.46 4.73
C GLN A 296 17.92 0.57 5.43
N ILE A 297 16.94 -0.26 5.04
CA ILE A 297 15.63 -0.31 5.71
C ILE A 297 15.73 -0.81 7.16
N MET A 298 16.68 -1.70 7.49
CA MET A 298 16.97 -2.08 8.87
C MET A 298 17.64 -0.95 9.69
N SER A 299 18.40 -0.05 9.05
CA SER A 299 18.92 1.15 9.70
C SER A 299 17.83 2.19 9.94
N ASP A 300 16.93 2.39 8.96
CA ASP A 300 15.93 3.46 8.99
C ASP A 300 14.67 3.14 9.82
N TYR A 301 14.33 1.84 10.02
CA TYR A 301 13.07 1.45 10.66
C TYR A 301 13.22 0.36 11.74
N CYS A 302 13.26 0.77 13.02
CA CYS A 302 13.25 -0.13 14.18
C CYS A 302 11.94 -0.94 14.40
N ASP A 303 11.00 -1.00 13.44
CA ASP A 303 9.72 -1.73 13.60
C ASP A 303 9.96 -3.24 13.66
N LEU A 304 9.42 -3.90 14.69
CA LEU A 304 9.63 -5.32 14.97
C LEU A 304 9.36 -6.23 13.76
N ARG A 305 8.32 -5.94 12.96
CA ARG A 305 7.96 -6.79 11.80
C ARG A 305 8.89 -6.54 10.63
N ILE A 306 9.21 -5.27 10.35
CA ILE A 306 10.14 -4.90 9.27
C ILE A 306 11.49 -5.57 9.54
N GLN A 307 12.00 -5.47 10.77
CA GLN A 307 13.26 -6.09 11.18
C GLN A 307 13.23 -7.61 11.06
N ALA A 308 12.17 -8.27 11.55
CA ALA A 308 12.02 -9.73 11.42
C ALA A 308 11.96 -10.20 9.95
N ASP A 309 11.21 -9.50 9.10
CA ASP A 309 11.10 -9.83 7.67
C ASP A 309 12.40 -9.54 6.91
N CYS A 310 13.09 -8.43 7.21
CA CYS A 310 14.43 -8.14 6.70
C CYS A 310 15.45 -9.24 7.06
N CYS A 311 15.44 -9.69 8.32
CA CYS A 311 16.32 -10.77 8.77
C CYS A 311 16.08 -12.11 8.05
N LYS A 312 14.85 -12.40 7.61
CA LYS A 312 14.54 -13.59 6.79
C LYS A 312 15.13 -13.48 5.38
N ILE A 313 15.02 -12.29 4.76
CA ILE A 313 15.57 -12.03 3.42
C ILE A 313 17.10 -12.16 3.45
N LEU A 314 17.77 -11.55 4.44
CA LEU A 314 19.22 -11.67 4.60
C LEU A 314 19.66 -13.11 4.89
N CYS A 315 18.93 -13.86 5.73
CA CYS A 315 19.19 -15.30 5.92
C CYS A 315 19.15 -16.11 4.62
N ASN A 316 18.19 -15.81 3.74
CA ASN A 316 18.07 -16.46 2.45
C ASN A 316 19.25 -16.09 1.52
N ALA A 317 19.56 -14.79 1.42
CA ALA A 317 20.67 -14.29 0.60
C ALA A 317 22.03 -14.88 1.05
N CYS A 318 22.29 -14.92 2.36
CA CYS A 318 23.48 -15.55 2.96
C CYS A 318 23.57 -17.08 2.74
N SER A 319 22.51 -17.75 2.27
CA SER A 319 22.48 -19.21 2.14
C SER A 319 23.13 -19.69 0.82
N GLY A 320 23.81 -20.85 0.89
CA GLY A 320 24.58 -21.40 -0.23
C GLY A 320 25.96 -20.75 -0.41
N ARG A 321 26.83 -21.40 -1.20
CA ARG A 321 28.23 -20.97 -1.39
C ARG A 321 28.31 -19.61 -2.10
N GLY A 322 29.19 -18.74 -1.64
CA GLY A 322 29.46 -17.41 -2.21
C GLY A 322 28.42 -16.35 -1.86
N GLY A 323 27.27 -16.74 -1.31
CA GLY A 323 26.16 -15.82 -1.00
C GLY A 323 26.52 -14.78 0.05
N CYS A 324 27.46 -15.06 0.96
CA CYS A 324 27.93 -14.05 1.89
C CYS A 324 28.97 -13.13 1.25
N LYS A 325 29.82 -13.63 0.35
CA LYS A 325 30.88 -12.81 -0.27
C LYS A 325 30.33 -11.65 -1.11
N GLU A 326 29.22 -11.84 -1.81
CA GLU A 326 28.51 -10.75 -2.49
C GLU A 326 27.98 -9.71 -1.49
N ILE A 327 27.30 -10.18 -0.43
CA ILE A 327 26.71 -9.32 0.60
C ILE A 327 27.77 -8.51 1.38
N ILE A 328 28.91 -9.13 1.72
CA ILE A 328 30.05 -8.48 2.39
C ILE A 328 30.63 -7.38 1.50
N ASN A 329 30.78 -7.64 0.20
CA ASN A 329 31.31 -6.66 -0.77
C ASN A 329 30.35 -5.49 -1.03
N GLU A 330 29.03 -5.72 -0.98
CA GLU A 330 28.01 -4.68 -1.20
C GLU A 330 27.67 -3.86 0.06
N SER A 331 28.01 -4.32 1.27
CA SER A 331 27.45 -3.79 2.53
C SER A 331 28.48 -3.66 3.66
N GLU A 332 29.26 -2.58 3.66
CA GLU A 332 30.06 -2.19 4.83
C GLU A 332 29.20 -2.13 6.10
N GLY A 333 29.72 -2.62 7.23
CA GLY A 333 29.02 -2.56 8.52
C GLY A 333 27.83 -3.53 8.68
N ILE A 334 27.63 -4.50 7.79
CA ILE A 334 26.52 -5.48 7.91
C ILE A 334 26.47 -6.18 9.28
N ILE A 335 27.61 -6.63 9.81
CA ILE A 335 27.67 -7.29 11.13
C ILE A 335 27.24 -6.31 12.23
N GLU A 336 27.61 -5.04 12.15
CA GLU A 336 27.20 -4.02 13.12
C GLU A 336 25.69 -3.76 13.05
N THR A 337 25.11 -3.72 11.84
CA THR A 337 23.66 -3.55 11.63
C THR A 337 22.86 -4.75 12.16
N LEU A 338 23.32 -5.98 11.91
CA LEU A 338 22.71 -7.19 12.47
C LEU A 338 22.83 -7.24 14.01
N LEU A 339 23.98 -6.84 14.57
CA LEU A 339 24.16 -6.74 16.02
C LEU A 339 23.28 -5.65 16.65
N LYS A 340 23.13 -4.47 16.00
CA LYS A 340 22.19 -3.42 16.42
C LYS A 340 20.75 -3.93 16.43
N ALA A 341 20.31 -4.65 15.39
CA ALA A 341 18.99 -5.26 15.36
C ALA A 341 18.80 -6.28 16.51
N MET A 342 19.79 -7.14 16.78
CA MET A 342 19.76 -8.07 17.93
C MET A 342 19.70 -7.37 19.29
N GLN A 343 20.40 -6.24 19.45
CA GLN A 343 20.42 -5.44 20.70
C GLN A 343 19.12 -4.65 20.90
N GLN A 344 18.54 -4.09 19.84
CA GLN A 344 17.26 -3.38 19.92
C GLN A 344 16.07 -4.34 20.15
N GLN A 345 16.20 -5.62 19.78
CA GLN A 345 15.09 -6.58 19.79
C GLN A 345 15.37 -7.82 20.66
N ILE A 346 15.87 -7.56 21.88
CA ILE A 346 16.27 -8.57 22.87
C ILE A 346 15.20 -9.65 23.16
N HIS A 347 13.92 -9.34 23.01
CA HIS A 347 12.82 -10.28 23.30
C HIS A 347 12.37 -11.14 22.11
N THR A 348 12.85 -10.86 20.89
CA THR A 348 12.38 -11.52 19.66
C THR A 348 13.32 -12.66 19.25
N VAL A 349 12.94 -13.90 19.56
CA VAL A 349 13.75 -15.09 19.28
C VAL A 349 14.02 -15.25 17.77
N GLU A 350 13.04 -14.98 16.92
CA GLU A 350 13.14 -15.13 15.47
C GLU A 350 14.21 -14.22 14.85
N VAL A 351 14.21 -12.93 15.23
CA VAL A 351 15.21 -11.92 14.81
C VAL A 351 16.60 -12.35 15.27
N LYS A 352 16.76 -12.79 16.52
CA LYS A 352 18.04 -13.31 17.04
C LYS A 352 18.52 -14.53 16.29
N VAL A 353 17.66 -15.53 16.07
CA VAL A 353 18.01 -16.75 15.33
C VAL A 353 18.41 -16.44 13.89
N CYS A 354 17.73 -15.50 13.23
CA CYS A 354 18.08 -15.09 11.88
C CYS A 354 19.40 -14.30 11.84
N CYS A 355 19.58 -13.27 12.68
CA CYS A 355 20.83 -12.52 12.73
C CYS A 355 22.03 -13.42 13.07
N VAL A 356 21.89 -14.34 14.02
CA VAL A 356 22.97 -15.30 14.36
C VAL A 356 23.29 -16.25 13.20
N LYS A 357 22.28 -16.72 12.44
CA LYS A 357 22.51 -17.51 11.22
C LYS A 357 23.23 -16.71 10.14
N ALA A 358 22.79 -15.47 9.88
CA ALA A 358 23.42 -14.59 8.90
C ALA A 358 24.89 -14.29 9.28
N ILE A 359 25.16 -13.87 10.52
CA ILE A 359 26.52 -13.64 11.04
C ILE A 359 27.37 -14.92 10.97
N HIS A 360 26.82 -16.09 11.33
CA HIS A 360 27.54 -17.36 11.22
C HIS A 360 27.93 -17.68 9.78
N HIS A 361 27.02 -17.52 8.81
CA HIS A 361 27.33 -17.73 7.40
C HIS A 361 28.40 -16.74 6.90
N ILE A 362 28.25 -15.45 7.23
CA ILE A 362 29.21 -14.37 6.90
C ILE A 362 30.62 -14.73 7.39
N CYS A 363 30.79 -14.94 8.70
CA CYS A 363 32.09 -15.25 9.28
C CYS A 363 32.66 -16.60 8.81
N SER A 364 31.80 -17.56 8.42
CA SER A 364 32.28 -18.83 7.84
C SER A 364 32.87 -18.65 6.44
N GLU A 365 32.35 -17.75 5.61
CA GLU A 365 32.93 -17.47 4.27
C GLU A 365 34.13 -16.50 4.31
N GLU A 366 34.28 -15.66 5.35
CA GLU A 366 35.49 -14.86 5.58
C GLU A 366 36.70 -15.71 6.01
N SER A 367 36.46 -16.88 6.62
CA SER A 367 37.51 -17.78 7.12
C SER A 367 38.17 -18.67 6.06
N VAL A 368 37.84 -18.49 4.76
CA VAL A 368 38.27 -19.31 3.61
C VAL A 368 38.58 -18.48 2.36
#